data_AF-A0A9E3XFI8-F1
#
_entry.id   AF-A0A9E3XFI8-F1
#
_cell.length_a   1.000
_cell.length_b   1.000
_cell.length_c   1.000
_cell.angle_alpha   90.00
_cell.angle_beta   90.00
_cell.angle_gamma   90.00
#
_symmetry.space_group_name_H-M   'P 1'
#
loop_
_entity.id
_entity.type
_entity.pdbx_description
1 polymer ?
#
loop_
_entity_poly.entity_id
_entity_poly.type
_entity_poly.pdbx_seq_one_letter_code
_entity_poly.pdbx_strand_id
1 'polypeptide(L)'
;MKMQTLMKMPQMLLLALLLGSAFLFAQGGDDEQEVIAKGLGAIIAGDEAKASDDALASALRNAVEQVVGTMIQSNTLVENYQLVEDRIYNRTQGYVKSYQKIGESNRGNNVVEVT
;
A
#
# COMPACT_ATOMS: atom_id res chain seq x y z
N MET A 1 -50.62 17.13 29.63
CA MET A 1 -49.84 17.57 28.44
C MET A 1 -49.01 16.40 27.88
N LYS A 2 -49.64 15.42 27.21
CA LYS A 2 -48.97 14.31 26.50
C LYS A 2 -49.83 13.89 25.30
N MET A 3 -50.02 14.79 24.34
CA MET A 3 -50.71 14.52 23.07
C MET A 3 -49.84 15.02 21.90
N GLN A 4 -48.54 14.68 21.94
CA GLN A 4 -47.52 15.09 20.96
C GLN A 4 -46.74 13.88 20.39
N THR A 5 -46.96 12.68 20.94
CA THR A 5 -46.13 11.51 20.67
C THR A 5 -46.58 10.70 19.44
N LEU A 6 -47.85 10.83 19.02
CA LEU A 6 -48.43 10.01 17.94
C LEU A 6 -48.04 10.49 16.53
N MET A 7 -47.76 11.78 16.34
CA MET A 7 -47.48 12.37 15.01
C MET A 7 -46.01 12.24 14.58
N LYS A 8 -45.10 11.90 15.51
CA LYS A 8 -43.63 11.84 15.26
C LYS A 8 -43.11 10.48 14.79
N MET A 9 -43.88 9.39 14.98
CA MET A 9 -43.48 8.03 14.57
C MET A 9 -43.30 7.83 13.05
N PRO A 10 -44.14 8.37 12.15
CA PRO A 10 -43.93 8.20 10.70
C PRO A 10 -42.80 9.10 10.15
N GLN A 11 -42.59 10.30 10.71
CA GLN A 11 -41.47 11.18 10.33
C GLN A 11 -40.11 10.62 10.75
N MET A 12 -40.03 9.91 11.88
CA MET A 12 -38.82 9.25 12.32
C MET A 12 -38.46 8.05 11.44
N LEU A 13 -39.47 7.35 10.89
CA LEU A 13 -39.26 6.24 9.93
C LEU A 13 -38.79 6.74 8.55
N LEU A 14 -39.31 7.88 8.09
CA LEU A 14 -38.90 8.49 6.82
C LEU A 14 -37.48 9.08 6.88
N LEU A 15 -37.08 9.61 8.05
CA LEU A 15 -35.73 10.12 8.29
C LEU A 15 -34.70 9.00 8.39
N ALA A 16 -35.07 7.84 8.98
CA ALA A 16 -34.23 6.66 9.02
C ALA A 16 -33.99 6.07 7.61
N LEU A 17 -34.98 6.16 6.71
CA LEU A 17 -34.85 5.70 5.32
C LEU A 17 -33.98 6.64 4.47
N LEU A 18 -34.01 7.95 4.74
CA LEU A 18 -33.17 8.97 4.10
C LEU A 18 -31.70 8.93 4.56
N LEU A 19 -31.42 8.45 5.77
CA LEU A 19 -30.06 8.22 6.27
C LEU A 19 -29.43 6.93 5.73
N GLY A 20 -30.25 5.94 5.34
CA GLY A 20 -29.77 4.65 4.81
C GLY A 20 -29.21 4.71 3.39
N SER A 21 -29.62 5.69 2.58
CA SER A 21 -29.21 5.80 1.16
C SER A 21 -27.82 6.42 0.97
N ALA A 22 -27.25 7.06 1.99
CA ALA A 22 -25.90 7.64 1.92
C ALA A 22 -24.78 6.58 1.95
N PHE A 23 -25.10 5.32 2.27
CA PHE A 23 -24.11 4.23 2.34
C PHE A 23 -23.85 3.53 0.99
N LEU A 24 -24.53 3.91 -0.10
CA LEU A 24 -24.45 3.19 -1.37
C LEU A 24 -23.45 3.76 -2.39
N PHE A 25 -22.71 4.83 -2.05
CA PHE A 25 -21.77 5.48 -2.96
C PHE A 25 -20.33 5.49 -2.43
N ALA A 26 -19.76 4.31 -2.19
CA ALA A 26 -18.33 4.20 -1.88
C ALA A 26 -17.73 2.88 -2.36
N GLN A 27 -18.03 2.43 -3.59
CA GLN A 27 -17.41 1.22 -4.14
C GLN A 27 -16.91 1.52 -5.55
N GLY A 28 -15.62 1.82 -5.64
CA GLY A 28 -14.93 2.14 -6.89
C GLY A 28 -13.60 2.83 -6.62
N GLY A 29 -12.75 2.22 -5.79
CA GLY A 29 -11.34 2.60 -5.72
C GLY A 29 -10.56 1.69 -6.67
N ASP A 30 -9.73 2.26 -7.54
CA ASP A 30 -8.57 1.52 -8.03
C ASP A 30 -7.82 1.05 -6.78
N ASP A 31 -7.61 -0.27 -6.63
CA ASP A 31 -6.89 -0.85 -5.50
C ASP A 31 -5.40 -0.49 -5.60
N GLU A 32 -5.08 0.78 -5.37
CA GLU A 32 -3.72 1.26 -5.19
C GLU A 32 -3.25 0.81 -3.80
N GLN A 33 -2.37 -0.18 -3.79
CA GLN A 33 -1.76 -0.67 -2.55
C GLN A 33 -0.53 0.16 -2.21
N GLU A 34 -0.62 0.89 -1.10
CA GLU A 34 0.51 1.59 -0.50
C GLU A 34 1.20 0.67 0.51
N VAL A 35 2.53 0.56 0.42
CA VAL A 35 3.34 -0.24 1.35
C VAL A 35 4.57 0.54 1.77
N ILE A 36 5.00 0.33 3.01
CA ILE A 36 6.27 0.85 3.53
C ILE A 36 7.30 -0.27 3.47
N ALA A 37 8.43 -0.01 2.84
CA ALA A 37 9.50 -0.99 2.69
C ALA A 37 10.85 -0.37 3.01
N LYS A 38 11.75 -1.19 3.54
CA LYS A 38 13.12 -0.79 3.83
C LYS A 38 14.06 -1.41 2.82
N GLY A 39 15.11 -0.68 2.45
CA GLY A 39 16.17 -1.16 1.58
C GLY A 39 17.55 -0.82 2.12
N LEU A 40 18.53 -1.62 1.73
CA LEU A 40 19.90 -1.51 2.19
C LEU A 40 20.85 -1.38 1.00
N GLY A 41 21.85 -0.51 1.13
CA GLY A 41 22.92 -0.32 0.15
C GLY A 41 24.27 -0.27 0.85
N ALA A 42 25.26 -0.96 0.29
CA ALA A 42 26.60 -1.02 0.87
C ALA A 42 27.46 0.15 0.38
N ILE A 43 28.16 0.79 1.30
CA ILE A 43 29.15 1.83 0.98
C ILE A 43 30.42 1.13 0.51
N ILE A 44 30.66 1.17 -0.80
CA ILE A 44 31.84 0.58 -1.43
C ILE A 44 32.77 1.72 -1.82
N ALA A 45 34.05 1.63 -1.43
CA ALA A 45 35.06 2.65 -1.71
C ALA A 45 34.70 4.07 -1.21
N GLY A 46 33.85 4.19 -0.18
CA GLY A 46 33.41 5.47 0.38
C GLY A 46 32.31 6.17 -0.43
N ASP A 47 31.72 5.50 -1.42
CA ASP A 47 30.66 6.07 -2.24
C ASP A 47 29.28 5.93 -1.55
N GLU A 48 28.97 6.90 -0.69
CA GLU A 48 27.68 6.97 0.01
C GLU A 48 26.51 7.28 -0.94
N ALA A 49 26.74 8.07 -1.99
CA ALA A 49 25.69 8.40 -2.95
C ALA A 49 25.22 7.15 -3.69
N LYS A 50 26.16 6.34 -4.18
CA LYS A 50 25.84 5.05 -4.78
C LYS A 50 25.16 4.11 -3.80
N ALA A 51 25.59 4.08 -2.54
CA ALA A 51 24.95 3.26 -1.52
C ALA A 51 23.49 3.70 -1.25
N SER A 52 23.21 5.00 -1.27
CA SER A 52 21.85 5.54 -1.15
C SER A 52 20.97 5.14 -2.33
N ASP A 53 21.48 5.23 -3.56
CA ASP A 53 20.77 4.79 -4.77
C ASP A 53 20.48 3.28 -4.75
N ASP A 54 21.47 2.48 -4.35
CA ASP A 54 21.33 1.03 -4.22
C ASP A 54 20.34 0.66 -3.10
N ALA A 55 20.35 1.40 -1.98
CA ALA A 55 19.40 1.23 -0.88
C ALA A 55 17.96 1.57 -1.31
N LEU A 56 17.77 2.66 -2.06
CA LEU A 56 16.47 3.03 -2.61
C LEU A 56 15.96 1.96 -3.58
N ALA A 57 16.81 1.48 -4.50
CA ALA A 57 16.44 0.40 -5.42
C ALA A 57 16.05 -0.89 -4.68
N SER A 58 16.77 -1.21 -3.59
CA SER A 58 16.43 -2.32 -2.71
C SER A 58 15.09 -2.12 -2.00
N ALA A 59 14.79 -0.91 -1.52
CA ALA A 59 13.53 -0.60 -0.83
C ALA A 59 12.33 -0.78 -1.77
N LEU A 60 12.44 -0.26 -3.00
CA LEU A 60 11.41 -0.39 -4.03
C LEU A 60 11.17 -1.84 -4.43
N ARG A 61 12.23 -2.66 -4.53
CA ARG A 61 12.09 -4.09 -4.78
C ARG A 61 11.33 -4.78 -3.65
N ASN A 62 11.72 -4.52 -2.41
CA ASN A 62 11.07 -5.09 -1.23
C ASN A 62 9.60 -4.66 -1.12
N ALA A 63 9.25 -3.44 -1.55
CA ALA A 63 7.87 -2.99 -1.64
C ALA A 63 7.05 -3.83 -2.64
N VAL A 64 7.58 -4.03 -3.85
CA VAL A 64 6.91 -4.84 -4.88
C VAL A 64 6.75 -6.29 -4.42
N GLU A 65 7.78 -6.87 -3.78
CA GLU A 65 7.71 -8.23 -3.22
C GLU A 65 6.61 -8.37 -2.15
N GLN A 66 6.44 -7.37 -1.27
CA GLN A 66 5.37 -7.38 -0.27
C GLN A 66 3.98 -7.37 -0.90
N VAL A 67 3.75 -6.50 -1.89
CA VAL A 67 2.45 -6.41 -2.58
C VAL A 67 2.14 -7.72 -3.32
N VAL A 68 3.14 -8.27 -4.01
CA VAL A 68 3.00 -9.54 -4.73
C VAL A 68 2.73 -10.70 -3.78
N GLY A 69 3.45 -10.78 -2.66
CA GLY A 69 3.23 -11.79 -1.64
C GLY A 69 1.79 -11.76 -1.11
N THR A 70 1.27 -10.55 -0.86
CA THR A 70 -0.11 -10.34 -0.39
C THR A 70 -1.14 -10.72 -1.46
N MET A 71 -0.90 -10.38 -2.73
CA MET A 71 -1.76 -10.76 -3.86
C MET A 71 -1.85 -12.28 -4.03
N ILE A 72 -0.72 -13.00 -3.92
CA ILE A 72 -0.66 -14.45 -4.03
C ILE A 72 -1.33 -15.14 -2.83
N GLN A 73 -1.24 -14.57 -1.63
CA GLN A 73 -1.94 -15.09 -0.46
C GLN A 73 -3.47 -14.87 -0.52
N SER A 74 -3.90 -13.74 -1.09
CA SER A 74 -5.31 -13.34 -1.12
C SER A 74 -6.10 -14.06 -2.21
N ASN A 75 -5.45 -14.30 -3.35
CA ASN A 75 -6.04 -15.06 -4.42
C ASN A 75 -5.64 -16.53 -4.23
N THR A 76 -6.60 -17.46 -4.12
CA THR A 76 -6.32 -18.91 -4.30
C THR A 76 -6.01 -19.21 -5.78
N LEU A 77 -5.18 -18.38 -6.42
CA LEU A 77 -4.82 -18.46 -7.82
C LEU A 77 -3.72 -19.50 -7.96
N VAL A 78 -4.06 -20.60 -8.63
CA VAL A 78 -3.13 -21.64 -9.12
C VAL A 78 -2.33 -21.08 -10.32
N GLU A 79 -1.79 -19.86 -10.22
CA GLU A 79 -0.85 -19.35 -11.21
C GLU A 79 0.57 -19.61 -10.74
N ASN A 80 1.43 -20.10 -11.65
CA ASN A 80 2.81 -20.46 -11.35
C ASN A 80 3.56 -19.27 -10.74
N TYR A 81 3.81 -19.33 -9.44
CA TYR A 81 4.61 -18.37 -8.66
C TYR A 81 5.91 -17.98 -9.39
N GLN A 82 6.55 -18.95 -10.05
CA GLN A 82 7.75 -18.76 -10.86
C GLN A 82 7.59 -17.72 -11.98
N LEU A 83 6.44 -17.67 -12.66
CA LEU A 83 6.19 -16.70 -13.74
C LEU A 83 5.98 -15.28 -13.22
N VAL A 84 5.49 -15.14 -11.99
CA VAL A 84 5.30 -13.85 -11.33
C VAL A 84 6.63 -13.37 -10.77
N GLU A 85 7.37 -14.24 -10.09
CA GLU A 85 8.72 -14.02 -9.59
C GLU A 85 9.66 -13.55 -10.71
N ASP A 86 9.73 -14.29 -11.83
CA ASP A 86 10.53 -13.92 -13.00
C ASP A 86 10.14 -12.56 -13.59
N ARG A 87 8.86 -12.17 -13.51
CA ARG A 87 8.37 -10.90 -14.08
C ARG A 87 8.68 -9.70 -13.18
N ILE A 88 8.65 -9.88 -11.86
CA ILE A 88 9.01 -8.85 -10.86
C ILE A 88 10.49 -8.53 -10.91
N TYR A 89 11.34 -9.57 -10.97
CA TYR A 89 12.78 -9.40 -11.09
C TYR A 89 13.17 -8.70 -12.39
N ASN A 90 12.44 -8.93 -13.48
CA ASN A 90 12.74 -8.35 -14.78
C ASN A 90 12.09 -6.97 -15.04
N ARG A 91 11.11 -6.51 -14.25
CA ARG A 91 10.36 -5.26 -14.52
C ARG A 91 9.96 -4.42 -13.29
N THR A 92 10.76 -4.40 -12.23
CA THR A 92 10.42 -3.66 -10.99
C THR A 92 10.05 -2.18 -11.22
N GLN A 93 10.66 -1.52 -12.22
CA GLN A 93 10.34 -0.13 -12.59
C GLN A 93 8.91 0.08 -13.13
N GLY A 94 8.26 -0.95 -13.67
CA GLY A 94 6.89 -0.86 -14.20
C GLY A 94 5.79 -1.08 -13.15
N TYR A 95 6.14 -1.54 -11.94
CA TYR A 95 5.19 -1.89 -10.88
C TYR A 95 5.00 -0.77 -9.85
N VAL A 96 5.95 0.17 -9.75
CA VAL A 96 5.88 1.29 -8.81
C VAL A 96 5.36 2.52 -9.54
N LYS A 97 4.13 2.96 -9.22
CA LYS A 97 3.52 4.18 -9.79
C LYS A 97 4.18 5.45 -9.23
N SER A 98 4.42 5.47 -7.93
CA SER A 98 5.06 6.57 -7.20
C SER A 98 5.72 6.03 -5.94
N TYR A 99 6.66 6.78 -5.41
CA TYR A 99 7.25 6.52 -4.09
C TYR A 99 7.57 7.84 -3.39
N GLN A 100 7.62 7.78 -2.06
CA GLN A 100 8.11 8.86 -1.23
C GLN A 100 9.18 8.29 -0.31
N LYS A 101 10.37 8.91 -0.30
CA LYS A 101 11.41 8.57 0.67
C LYS A 101 11.02 9.15 2.03
N ILE A 102 10.78 8.29 3.01
CA ILE A 102 10.39 8.64 4.37
C ILE A 102 11.64 9.01 5.18
N GLY A 103 12.71 8.25 4.99
CA GLY A 103 13.94 8.47 5.73
C GLY A 103 15.14 7.75 5.14
N GLU A 104 16.31 8.24 5.53
CA GLU A 104 17.60 7.68 5.17
C GLU A 104 18.50 7.73 6.41
N SER A 105 19.15 6.61 6.71
CA SER A 105 20.02 6.49 7.88
C SER A 105 21.21 5.59 7.59
N ASN A 106 22.38 5.95 8.11
CA ASN A 106 23.56 5.12 8.00
C ASN A 106 23.55 4.06 9.12
N ARG A 107 23.46 2.79 8.73
CA ARG A 107 23.66 1.65 9.63
C ARG A 107 25.17 1.39 9.76
N GLY A 108 25.78 2.04 10.74
CA GLY A 108 27.22 1.98 10.95
C GLY A 108 27.99 2.73 9.86
N ASN A 109 29.21 2.29 9.55
CA ASN A 109 30.11 3.01 8.63
C ASN A 109 30.07 2.49 7.18
N ASN A 110 29.27 1.45 6.90
CA ASN A 110 29.37 0.68 5.66
C ASN A 110 28.03 0.40 4.98
N VAL A 111 26.91 0.84 5.55
CA VAL A 111 25.58 0.54 5.02
C VAL A 111 24.68 1.77 5.15
N VAL A 112 23.96 2.09 4.09
CA VAL A 112 22.85 3.04 4.07
C VAL A 112 21.54 2.25 4.12
N GLU A 113 20.61 2.66 4.98
CA GLU A 113 19.23 2.18 5.05
C GLU A 113 18.28 3.28 4.59
N VAL A 114 17.43 2.97 3.61
CA VAL A 114 16.37 3.85 3.12
C VAL A 114 15.01 3.23 3.47
N THR A 115 14.05 4.07 3.85
CA THR A 115 12.64 3.71 4.06
C THR A 115 11.74 4.58 3.19
#